data_AF-A0A0F8Z0Z7-F1
#
_entry.id   AF-A0A0F8Z0Z7-F1
#
_cell.length_a   1.000
_cell.length_b   1.000
_cell.length_c   1.000
_cell.angle_alpha   90.00
_cell.angle_beta   90.00
_cell.angle_gamma   90.00
#
_symmetry.space_group_name_H-M   'P 1'
#
loop_
_entity.id
_entity.type
_entity.pdbx_description
1 polymer ?
#
loop_
_entity_poly.entity_id
_entity_poly.type
_entity_poly.pdbx_seq_one_letter_code
_entity_poly.pdbx_strand_id
1 'polypeptide(L)'
;MGKEDYTKCMIPWMKGGGPDRKQRFCVGAKLCSGKARDEKDAEKQCLEAPAPVRTRGKRGIDPRAIAACVIENLEGELAVDKLARLIADCAGKKLPTVNAEKRKFIKNCVIENTIKGNFQESVRLGAGCEKMWRTENAN
;
A
#
# COMPACT_ATOMS: atom_id res chain seq x y z
N MET A 1 -23.47 9.18 6.06
CA MET A 1 -24.07 7.98 5.43
C MET A 1 -23.25 6.76 5.80
N GLY A 2 -23.88 5.68 6.24
CA GLY A 2 -23.20 4.43 6.56
C GLY A 2 -22.70 3.69 5.30
N LYS A 3 -21.80 2.73 5.47
CA LYS A 3 -21.25 1.92 4.36
C LYS A 3 -22.34 1.14 3.60
N GLU A 4 -23.33 0.64 4.34
CA GLU A 4 -24.44 -0.13 3.76
C GLU A 4 -25.38 0.75 2.94
N ASP A 5 -25.75 1.92 3.46
CA ASP A 5 -26.60 2.89 2.76
C ASP A 5 -25.93 3.44 1.49
N TYR A 6 -24.62 3.71 1.57
CA TYR A 6 -23.83 4.11 0.41
C TYR A 6 -23.81 3.01 -0.66
N THR A 7 -23.64 1.76 -0.24
CA THR A 7 -23.63 0.62 -1.17
C THR A 7 -24.99 0.48 -1.84
N LYS A 8 -26.09 0.56 -1.08
CA LYS A 8 -27.46 0.53 -1.62
C LYS A 8 -27.69 1.66 -2.64
N CYS A 9 -27.26 2.87 -2.31
CA CYS A 9 -27.36 4.03 -3.20
C CYS A 9 -26.55 3.84 -4.51
N MET A 10 -25.39 3.17 -4.45
CA MET A 10 -24.51 2.97 -5.61
C MET A 10 -24.97 1.87 -6.58
N ILE A 11 -25.80 0.91 -6.14
CA ILE A 11 -26.21 -0.25 -6.96
C ILE A 11 -26.75 0.15 -8.35
N PRO A 12 -27.65 1.15 -8.48
CA PRO A 12 -28.16 1.58 -9.79
C PRO A 12 -27.06 2.06 -10.74
N TRP A 13 -26.08 2.78 -10.20
CA TRP A 13 -24.96 3.38 -10.94
C TRP A 13 -23.87 2.38 -11.35
N MET A 14 -23.87 1.20 -10.73
CA MET A 14 -22.92 0.12 -11.03
C MET A 14 -23.43 -0.88 -12.08
N LYS A 15 -24.73 -0.84 -12.43
CA LYS A 15 -25.34 -1.75 -13.39
C LYS A 15 -25.03 -1.36 -14.85
N GLY A 16 -24.78 -2.38 -15.68
CA GLY A 16 -24.53 -2.24 -17.11
C GLY A 16 -23.04 -2.08 -17.49
N GLY A 17 -22.73 -2.44 -18.73
CA GLY A 17 -21.42 -2.25 -19.37
C GLY A 17 -21.37 -0.96 -20.21
N GLY A 18 -20.26 -0.75 -20.92
CA GLY A 18 -20.11 0.34 -21.89
C GLY A 18 -19.05 1.39 -21.54
N PRO A 19 -18.70 2.28 -22.50
CA PRO A 19 -17.67 3.31 -22.34
C PRO A 19 -18.01 4.31 -21.23
N ASP A 20 -19.30 4.60 -21.02
CA ASP A 20 -19.78 5.61 -20.05
C ASP A 20 -19.89 5.06 -18.63
N ARG A 21 -19.48 3.82 -18.39
CA ARG A 21 -19.53 3.18 -17.07
C ARG A 21 -18.75 3.99 -16.03
N LYS A 22 -17.61 4.54 -16.41
CA LYS A 22 -16.77 5.36 -15.50
C LYS A 22 -17.47 6.66 -15.11
N GLN A 23 -18.15 7.29 -16.06
CA GLN A 23 -18.87 8.54 -15.83
C GLN A 23 -20.09 8.32 -14.95
N ARG A 24 -20.93 7.31 -15.25
CA ARG A 24 -22.06 6.91 -14.41
C ARG A 24 -21.64 6.54 -12.99
N PHE A 25 -20.53 5.82 -12.86
CA PHE A 25 -19.99 5.49 -11.54
C PHE A 25 -19.56 6.74 -10.76
N CYS A 26 -18.90 7.69 -11.44
CA CYS A 26 -18.49 8.94 -10.80
C CYS A 26 -19.71 9.77 -10.35
N VAL A 27 -20.70 9.93 -11.21
CA VAL A 27 -21.95 10.67 -10.92
C VAL A 27 -22.65 10.06 -9.71
N GLY A 28 -22.86 8.73 -9.73
CA GLY A 28 -23.41 8.00 -8.59
C GLY A 28 -22.61 8.19 -7.31
N ALA A 29 -21.28 8.13 -7.38
CA ALA A 29 -20.43 8.31 -6.21
C ALA A 29 -20.56 9.73 -5.62
N LYS A 30 -20.71 10.77 -6.45
CA LYS A 30 -20.91 12.15 -6.00
C LYS A 30 -22.27 12.36 -5.33
N LEU A 31 -23.32 11.80 -5.91
CA LEU A 31 -24.68 11.84 -5.35
C LEU A 31 -24.76 11.06 -4.03
N CYS A 32 -24.31 9.81 -4.04
CA CYS A 32 -24.37 8.93 -2.86
C CYS A 32 -23.43 9.35 -1.75
N SER A 33 -22.37 10.12 -2.02
CA SER A 33 -21.53 10.69 -0.95
C SER A 33 -22.00 12.07 -0.46
N GLY A 34 -23.09 12.60 -1.02
CA GLY A 34 -23.61 13.94 -0.71
C GLY A 34 -22.69 15.07 -1.17
N LYS A 35 -21.79 14.80 -2.12
CA LYS A 35 -20.85 15.78 -2.68
C LYS A 35 -21.46 16.61 -3.81
N ALA A 36 -22.55 16.12 -4.39
CA ALA A 36 -23.33 16.84 -5.39
C ALA A 36 -24.79 16.89 -4.95
N ARG A 37 -25.47 18.00 -5.28
CA ARG A 37 -26.88 18.22 -4.93
C ARG A 37 -27.84 17.57 -5.91
N ASP A 38 -27.44 17.48 -7.18
CA ASP A 38 -28.20 16.91 -8.27
C ASP A 38 -27.28 16.25 -9.31
N GLU A 39 -27.88 15.55 -10.28
CA GLU A 39 -27.13 14.84 -11.32
C GLU A 39 -26.28 15.78 -12.18
N LYS A 40 -26.74 17.02 -12.44
CA LYS A 40 -26.01 17.99 -13.28
C LYS A 40 -24.76 18.51 -12.57
N ASP A 41 -24.86 18.79 -11.27
CA ASP A 41 -23.73 19.15 -10.41
C ASP A 41 -22.73 17.98 -10.31
N ALA A 42 -23.23 16.75 -10.18
CA ALA A 42 -22.40 15.55 -10.16
C ALA A 42 -21.65 15.33 -11.47
N GLU A 43 -22.31 15.49 -12.62
CA GLU A 43 -21.69 15.41 -13.95
C GLU A 43 -20.60 16.46 -14.13
N LYS A 44 -20.89 17.72 -13.78
CA LYS A 44 -19.92 18.81 -13.84
C LYS A 44 -18.68 18.50 -12.99
N GLN A 45 -18.88 18.03 -11.76
CA GLN A 45 -17.77 17.64 -10.88
C GLN A 45 -16.98 16.42 -11.40
N CYS A 46 -17.60 15.55 -12.18
CA CYS A 46 -16.96 14.38 -12.78
C CYS A 46 -16.20 14.71 -14.06
N LEU A 47 -16.56 15.80 -14.75
CA LEU A 47 -15.85 16.32 -15.91
C LEU A 47 -14.69 17.25 -15.51
N GLU A 48 -14.86 18.05 -14.45
CA GLU A 48 -13.89 19.07 -14.04
C GLU A 48 -12.83 18.56 -13.05
N ALA A 49 -13.09 17.48 -12.31
CA ALA A 49 -12.10 16.94 -11.37
C ALA A 49 -11.15 15.97 -12.11
N PRO A 50 -9.84 16.28 -12.25
CA PRO A 50 -8.89 15.23 -12.54
C PRO A 50 -8.99 14.24 -11.37
N ALA A 51 -9.39 13.00 -11.66
CA ALA A 51 -9.38 11.95 -10.65
C ALA A 51 -7.98 11.98 -10.01
N PRO A 52 -7.85 12.13 -8.67
CA PRO A 52 -6.54 12.06 -8.06
C PRO A 52 -5.98 10.72 -8.49
N VAL A 53 -4.86 10.77 -9.21
CA VAL A 53 -4.13 9.58 -9.61
C VAL A 53 -3.70 8.96 -8.28
N ARG A 54 -4.53 8.06 -7.76
CA ARG A 54 -4.09 7.10 -6.77
C ARG A 54 -3.01 6.34 -7.51
N THR A 55 -1.76 6.73 -7.30
CA THR A 55 -0.62 5.86 -7.48
C THR A 55 -0.99 4.64 -6.64
N ARG A 56 -1.58 3.63 -7.28
CA ARG A 56 -1.61 2.28 -6.74
C ARG A 56 -0.16 2.06 -6.39
N GLY A 57 0.16 2.05 -5.10
CA GLY A 57 1.47 1.65 -4.64
C GLY A 57 1.72 0.33 -5.36
N LYS A 58 2.66 0.33 -6.32
CA LYS A 58 3.15 -0.90 -6.90
C LYS A 58 3.47 -1.73 -5.66
N ARG A 59 2.77 -2.84 -5.47
CA ARG A 59 3.33 -3.92 -4.65
C ARG A 59 4.55 -4.34 -5.46
N GLY A 60 5.63 -3.61 -5.28
CA GLY A 60 6.87 -3.81 -6.00
C GLY A 60 7.33 -5.17 -5.58
N ILE A 61 7.27 -6.10 -6.52
CA ILE A 61 7.99 -7.35 -6.39
C ILE A 61 9.46 -6.94 -6.29
N ASP A 62 10.07 -7.16 -5.13
CA ASP A 62 11.48 -6.85 -4.92
C ASP A 62 12.32 -7.94 -5.61
N PRO A 63 13.07 -7.63 -6.68
CA PRO A 63 13.84 -8.63 -7.41
C PRO A 63 14.91 -9.30 -6.54
N ARG A 64 15.43 -8.60 -5.53
CA ARG A 64 16.43 -9.16 -4.60
C ARG A 64 15.82 -10.18 -3.66
N ALA A 65 14.57 -9.93 -3.25
CA ALA A 65 13.79 -10.85 -2.42
C ALA A 65 13.53 -12.18 -3.11
N ILE A 66 13.14 -12.10 -4.38
CA ILE A 66 12.94 -13.28 -5.21
C ILE A 66 14.27 -14.02 -5.37
N ALA A 67 15.34 -13.31 -5.70
CA ALA A 67 16.65 -13.93 -5.89
C ALA A 67 17.12 -14.69 -4.64
N ALA A 68 17.00 -14.09 -3.45
CA ALA A 68 17.37 -14.73 -2.19
C ALA A 68 16.54 -16.01 -1.93
N CYS A 69 15.21 -15.92 -2.07
CA CYS A 69 14.31 -17.07 -1.89
C CYS A 69 14.58 -18.17 -2.92
N VAL A 70 14.85 -17.81 -4.17
CA VAL A 70 15.17 -18.76 -5.24
C VAL A 70 16.48 -19.47 -4.96
N ILE A 71 17.52 -18.76 -4.49
CA ILE A 71 18.82 -19.34 -4.12
C ILE A 71 18.68 -20.33 -2.95
N GLU A 72 17.91 -20.00 -1.92
CA GLU A 72 17.68 -20.89 -0.76
C GLU A 72 16.93 -22.18 -1.11
N ASN A 73 16.12 -22.15 -2.17
CA ASN A 73 15.27 -23.27 -2.58
C ASN A 73 15.73 -23.90 -3.90
N LEU A 74 16.94 -23.56 -4.36
CA LEU A 74 17.52 -24.12 -5.57
C LEU A 74 18.22 -25.45 -5.23
N GLU A 75 17.64 -26.56 -5.66
CA GLU A 75 18.29 -27.88 -5.54
C GLU A 75 18.35 -28.58 -6.90
N GLY A 76 19.55 -29.03 -7.30
CA GLY A 76 19.78 -29.96 -8.41
C GLY A 76 19.55 -29.41 -9.82
N GLU A 77 19.26 -30.31 -10.77
CA GLU A 77 19.10 -29.98 -12.19
C GLU A 77 17.89 -29.06 -12.45
N LEU A 78 18.17 -27.88 -13.00
CA LEU A 78 17.16 -26.88 -13.35
C LEU A 78 16.48 -27.22 -14.69
N ALA A 79 15.27 -27.77 -14.60
CA ALA A 79 14.31 -27.64 -15.68
C ALA A 79 13.66 -26.24 -15.64
N VAL A 80 13.49 -25.60 -16.81
CA VAL A 80 12.90 -24.25 -16.94
C VAL A 80 11.54 -24.14 -16.24
N ASP A 81 10.73 -25.21 -16.31
CA ASP A 81 9.40 -25.26 -15.68
C ASP A 81 9.46 -25.28 -14.14
N LYS A 82 10.51 -25.88 -13.56
CA LYS A 82 10.72 -25.89 -12.11
C LYS A 82 11.15 -24.51 -11.62
N LEU A 83 12.01 -23.83 -12.37
CA LEU A 83 12.45 -22.47 -12.06
C LEU A 83 11.29 -21.47 -12.10
N ALA A 84 10.42 -21.56 -13.10
CA ALA A 84 9.26 -20.68 -13.22
C ALA A 84 8.29 -20.81 -12.04
N ARG A 85 8.03 -22.04 -11.58
CA ARG A 85 7.20 -22.31 -10.39
C ARG A 85 7.86 -21.77 -9.12
N LEU A 86 9.17 -21.97 -8.97
CA LEU A 86 9.92 -21.48 -7.83
C LEU A 86 9.92 -19.95 -7.72
N ILE A 87 10.09 -19.26 -8.85
CA ILE A 87 9.99 -17.80 -8.92
C ILE A 87 8.57 -17.33 -8.53
N ALA A 88 7.53 -18.01 -9.01
CA ALA A 88 6.15 -17.68 -8.67
C ALA A 88 5.85 -17.86 -7.17
N ASP A 89 6.34 -18.95 -6.57
CA ASP A 89 6.21 -19.22 -5.14
C ASP A 89 6.96 -18.19 -4.29
N CYS A 90 8.16 -17.78 -4.74
CA CYS A 90 8.95 -16.73 -4.10
C CYS A 90 8.35 -15.32 -4.30
N ALA A 91 7.67 -15.05 -5.42
CA ALA A 91 7.00 -13.78 -5.67
C ALA A 91 5.77 -13.52 -4.78
N GLY A 92 5.21 -14.58 -4.17
CA GLY A 92 4.08 -14.51 -3.23
C GLY A 92 4.46 -14.33 -1.76
N LYS A 93 5.71 -14.62 -1.39
CA LYS A 93 6.18 -14.49 0.00
C LYS A 93 6.51 -13.03 0.31
N LYS A 94 5.81 -12.43 1.28
CA LYS A 94 6.25 -11.16 1.87
C LYS A 94 7.54 -11.46 2.64
N LEU A 95 8.66 -10.91 2.19
CA LEU A 95 9.84 -10.88 3.06
C LEU A 95 9.48 -10.20 4.39
N PRO A 96 10.09 -10.62 5.51
CA PRO A 96 10.30 -9.69 6.61
C PRO A 96 11.06 -8.52 5.98
N THR A 97 10.37 -7.40 5.82
CA THR A 97 11.04 -6.21 5.31
C THR A 97 12.16 -5.94 6.31
N VAL A 98 13.40 -5.74 5.85
CA VAL A 98 14.52 -5.25 6.70
C VAL A 98 14.08 -3.98 7.47
N ASN A 99 13.10 -3.26 6.93
CA ASN A 99 12.41 -2.16 7.58
C ASN A 99 11.55 -2.52 8.81
N ALA A 100 11.06 -3.75 8.96
CA ALA A 100 10.25 -4.17 10.11
C ALA A 100 11.11 -4.35 11.37
N GLU A 101 12.26 -5.02 11.25
CA GLU A 101 13.22 -5.16 12.35
C GLU A 101 13.86 -3.82 12.71
N LYS A 102 14.30 -3.06 11.70
CA LYS A 102 14.76 -1.67 11.89
C LYS A 102 13.70 -0.80 12.57
N ARG A 103 12.43 -0.88 12.16
CA ARG A 103 11.33 -0.11 12.79
C ARG A 103 11.09 -0.56 14.23
N LYS A 104 11.14 -1.86 14.51
CA LYS A 104 10.97 -2.41 15.86
C LYS A 104 12.11 -1.97 16.78
N PHE A 105 13.35 -2.04 16.31
CA PHE A 105 14.53 -1.56 17.02
C PHE A 105 14.44 -0.05 17.30
N ILE A 106 14.25 0.78 16.26
CA ILE A 106 14.18 2.24 16.44
C ILE A 106 13.04 2.61 17.38
N LYS A 107 11.88 1.95 17.27
CA LYS A 107 10.75 2.20 18.16
C LYS A 107 11.08 1.84 19.61
N ASN A 108 11.70 0.69 19.87
CA ASN A 108 12.07 0.29 21.22
C ASN A 108 13.15 1.20 21.80
N CYS A 109 14.19 1.51 21.03
CA CYS A 109 15.26 2.43 21.41
C CYS A 109 14.71 3.83 21.74
N VAL A 110 13.76 4.36 20.96
CA VAL A 110 13.12 5.64 21.28
C VAL A 110 12.29 5.53 22.56
N ILE A 111 11.53 4.45 22.77
CA ILE A 111 10.72 4.25 23.98
C ILE A 111 11.61 4.18 25.24
N GLU A 112 12.72 3.45 25.18
CA GLU A 112 13.67 3.28 26.29
C GLU A 112 14.37 4.60 26.67
N ASN A 113 14.57 5.49 25.70
CA ASN A 113 15.29 6.76 25.89
C ASN A 113 14.37 7.98 26.03
N THR A 114 13.05 7.84 25.84
CA THR A 114 12.12 8.96 25.97
C THR A 114 11.62 9.08 27.41
N ILE A 115 12.05 10.13 28.11
CA ILE A 115 11.36 10.60 29.32
C ILE A 115 10.03 11.22 28.85
N LYS A 116 8.90 10.71 29.34
CA LYS A 116 7.54 11.01 28.83
C LYS A 116 7.31 12.51 28.59
N GLY A 117 6.89 12.87 27.37
CA GLY A 117 6.13 14.11 27.11
C GLY A 117 6.67 15.06 26.03
N ASN A 118 7.89 14.86 25.51
CA ASN A 118 8.48 15.81 24.55
C ASN A 118 8.65 15.21 23.14
N PHE A 119 7.77 15.60 22.21
CA PHE A 119 7.79 15.12 20.82
C PHE A 119 9.07 15.50 20.07
N GLN A 120 9.62 16.70 20.31
CA GLN A 120 10.87 17.14 19.65
C GLN A 120 12.07 16.28 20.07
N GLU A 121 12.05 15.80 21.32
CA GLU A 121 13.08 14.93 21.87
C GLU A 121 13.00 13.51 21.30
N SER A 122 11.79 12.97 21.11
CA SER A 122 11.57 11.70 20.41
C SER A 122 12.08 11.72 18.95
N VAL A 123 11.98 12.85 18.25
CA VAL A 123 12.51 12.98 16.88
C VAL A 123 14.04 12.97 16.88
N ARG A 124 14.68 13.69 17.81
CA ARG A 124 16.15 13.69 17.96
C ARG A 124 16.67 12.30 18.35
N LEU A 125 15.99 11.61 19.26
CA LEU A 125 16.32 10.25 19.67
C LEU A 125 16.15 9.25 18.50
N GLY A 126 15.12 9.43 17.66
CA GLY A 126 14.92 8.60 16.47
C GLY A 126 16.11 8.62 15.51
N ALA A 127 16.70 9.78 15.26
CA ALA A 127 17.91 9.91 14.44
C ALA A 127 19.14 9.24 15.08
N GLY A 128 19.27 9.31 16.41
CA GLY A 128 20.31 8.61 17.16
C GLY A 128 20.18 7.09 17.10
N CYS A 129 18.97 6.56 17.34
CA CYS A 129 18.66 5.14 17.23
C CYS A 129 18.88 4.59 15.82
N GLU A 130 18.60 5.39 14.79
CA GLU A 130 18.90 5.00 13.41
C GLU A 130 20.40 4.90 13.13
N LYS A 131 21.21 5.78 13.74
CA LYS A 131 22.68 5.71 13.63
C LYS A 131 23.23 4.45 14.32
N MET A 132 22.72 4.10 15.51
CA MET A 132 23.13 2.89 16.24
C MET A 132 22.81 1.62 15.45
N TRP A 133 21.60 1.51 14.90
CA TRP A 133 21.22 0.38 14.05
C TRP A 133 22.16 0.21 12.85
N ARG A 134 22.57 1.32 12.20
CA ARG A 134 23.49 1.26 11.07
C ARG A 134 24.88 0.78 11.49
N THR A 135 25.38 1.16 12.65
CA THR A 135 26.69 0.69 13.15
C THR A 135 26.65 -0.80 13.50
N GLU A 136 25.57 -1.29 14.08
CA GLU A 136 25.42 -2.71 14.48
C GLU A 136 25.24 -3.66 13.28
N ASN A 137 24.70 -3.17 12.16
CA ASN A 137 24.38 -3.97 10.96
C ASN A 137 25.27 -3.62 9.74
N ALA A 138 26.39 -2.93 9.95
CA ALA A 138 27.36 -2.60 8.89
C ALA A 138 28.55 -3.58 8.82
N ASN A 139 28.53 -4.67 9.60
CA ASN A 139 29.42 -5.82 9.48
C ASN A 139 28.73 -6.96 8.74
#